data_AF-A0A965SPX3-F1
#
_entry.id   AF-A0A965SPX3-F1
#
_cell.length_a   1.000
_cell.length_b   1.000
_cell.length_c   1.000
_cell.angle_alpha   90.00
_cell.angle_beta   90.00
_cell.angle_gamma   90.00
#
_symmetry.space_group_name_H-M   'P 1'
#
loop_
_entity.id
_entity.type
_entity.pdbx_description
1 polymer ?
#
loop_
_entity_poly.entity_id
_entity_poly.type
_entity_poly.pdbx_seq_one_letter_code
_entity_poly.pdbx_strand_id
1 'polypeptide(L)'
;MNQKKFLSGSIRQADYDPVSQQLDVVFENKTVLAYKNVPEWIFQKLSTDPSPRSFWEDNISEEYSKCTPLDRNKSKGSSQQLRELFGD
;
A
#
# COMPACT_ATOMS: atom_id res chain seq x y z
N MET A 1 -13.97 2.34 -2.69
CA MET A 1 -12.53 2.21 -2.96
C MET A 1 -12.05 3.30 -3.90
N ASN A 2 -11.16 4.17 -3.42
CA ASN A 2 -10.46 5.20 -4.16
C ASN A 2 -9.01 4.77 -4.34
N GLN A 3 -8.53 4.66 -5.58
CA GLN A 3 -7.15 4.29 -5.86
C GLN A 3 -6.42 5.45 -6.53
N LYS A 4 -5.21 5.76 -6.05
CA LYS A 4 -4.31 6.75 -6.64
C LYS A 4 -2.99 6.08 -6.98
N LYS A 5 -2.59 6.19 -8.24
CA LYS A 5 -1.27 5.73 -8.69
C LYS A 5 -0.29 6.90 -8.60
N PHE A 6 0.83 6.66 -7.96
CA PHE A 6 1.91 7.61 -7.84
C PHE A 6 3.00 7.20 -8.82
N LEU A 7 3.31 8.09 -9.76
CA LEU A 7 4.34 7.84 -10.79
C LEU A 7 5.72 8.36 -10.34
N SER A 8 5.80 9.02 -9.17
CA SER A 8 7.00 9.65 -8.66
C SER A 8 7.12 9.45 -7.15
N GLY A 9 8.31 9.05 -6.68
CA GLY A 9 8.60 8.72 -5.28
C GLY A 9 8.61 7.21 -4.99
N SER A 10 9.00 6.84 -3.77
CA SER A 10 9.09 5.42 -3.36
C SER A 10 7.74 4.70 -3.19
N ILE A 11 6.64 5.45 -3.24
CA ILE A 11 5.27 4.91 -3.23
C ILE A 11 4.81 4.86 -4.68
N ARG A 12 4.32 3.69 -5.10
CA ARG A 12 3.88 3.41 -6.46
C ARG A 12 2.36 3.52 -6.61
N GLN A 13 1.62 3.20 -5.55
CA GLN A 13 0.16 3.30 -5.53
C GLN A 13 -0.35 3.39 -4.09
N ALA A 14 -1.45 4.09 -3.88
CA ALA A 14 -2.23 4.02 -2.65
C ALA A 14 -3.69 3.67 -2.99
N ASP A 15 -4.28 2.74 -2.25
CA ASP A 15 -5.69 2.38 -2.32
C ASP A 15 -6.35 2.70 -0.98
N TYR A 16 -7.41 3.50 -1.01
CA TYR A 16 -8.14 3.93 0.16
C TYR A 16 -9.57 3.41 0.11
N ASP A 17 -9.98 2.73 1.17
CA ASP A 17 -11.36 2.30 1.37
C ASP A 17 -12.03 3.15 2.46
N PRO A 18 -12.99 4.03 2.11
CA PRO A 18 -13.67 4.88 3.09
C PRO A 18 -14.64 4.11 3.98
N VAL A 19 -15.14 2.94 3.55
CA VAL A 19 -16.08 2.12 4.32
C VAL A 19 -15.36 1.47 5.50
N SER A 20 -14.17 0.93 5.24
CA SER A 20 -13.33 0.26 6.25
C SER A 20 -12.30 1.20 6.89
N GLN A 21 -12.23 2.47 6.43
CA GLN A 21 -11.17 3.43 6.75
C GLN A 21 -9.78 2.79 6.65
N GLN A 22 -9.58 2.04 5.57
CA GLN A 22 -8.36 1.28 5.31
C GLN A 22 -7.55 1.96 4.21
N LEU A 23 -6.27 2.17 4.45
CA LEU A 23 -5.33 2.67 3.45
C LEU A 23 -4.27 1.59 3.17
N ASP A 24 -4.21 1.13 1.93
CA ASP A 24 -3.20 0.22 1.42
C ASP A 24 -2.18 0.99 0.57
N VAL A 25 -0.95 1.07 1.05
CA VAL A 25 0.16 1.75 0.38
C VAL A 25 1.07 0.72 -0.27
N VAL A 26 1.20 0.80 -1.59
CA VAL A 26 2.08 -0.03 -2.41
C VAL A 26 3.36 0.73 -2.70
N PHE A 27 4.49 0.18 -2.26
CA PHE A 27 5.81 0.72 -2.47
C PHE A 27 6.46 0.19 -3.76
N GLU A 28 7.50 0.86 -4.24
CA GLU A 28 8.25 0.47 -5.44
C GLU A 28 8.88 -0.93 -5.32
N ASN A 29 9.29 -1.30 -4.11
CA ASN A 29 9.90 -2.58 -3.75
C ASN A 29 8.89 -3.74 -3.68
N LYS A 30 7.67 -3.55 -4.21
CA LYS A 30 6.52 -4.47 -4.14
C LYS A 30 6.01 -4.74 -2.71
N THR A 31 6.47 -4.00 -1.71
CA THR A 31 5.90 -4.08 -0.36
C THR A 31 4.54 -3.38 -0.34
N VAL A 32 3.57 -4.00 0.31
CA VAL A 32 2.25 -3.41 0.54
C VAL A 32 2.06 -3.27 2.05
N LEU A 33 1.77 -2.05 2.50
CA LEU A 33 1.50 -1.76 3.91
C LEU A 33 0.07 -1.27 4.04
N ALA A 34 -0.73 -1.96 4.84
CA ALA A 34 -2.08 -1.54 5.14
C ALA A 34 -2.18 -0.88 6.50
N TYR A 35 -3.10 0.06 6.58
CA TYR A 35 -3.40 0.83 7.76
C TYR A 35 -4.90 0.83 7.97
N LYS A 36 -5.35 0.71 9.23
CA LYS A 36 -6.76 0.83 9.61
C LYS A 36 -6.98 2.09 10.43
N ASN A 37 -8.22 2.59 10.44
CA ASN A 37 -8.61 3.86 11.03
C ASN A 37 -7.94 5.06 10.38
N VAL A 38 -7.54 4.94 9.10
CA VAL A 38 -6.97 6.08 8.38
C VAL A 38 -8.10 6.96 7.85
N PRO A 39 -8.12 8.25 8.21
CA PRO A 39 -9.12 9.17 7.70
C PRO A 39 -8.78 9.59 6.25
N GLU A 40 -9.80 9.96 5.48
CA GLU A 40 -9.67 10.30 4.06
C GLU A 40 -8.75 11.48 3.79
N TRP A 41 -8.62 12.42 4.75
CA TRP A 41 -7.76 13.58 4.62
C TRP A 41 -6.28 13.19 4.55
N ILE A 42 -5.88 12.06 5.13
CA ILE A 42 -4.52 11.51 5.01
C ILE A 42 -4.26 11.06 3.57
N PHE A 43 -5.22 10.40 2.92
CA PHE A 43 -5.09 10.01 1.51
C PHE A 43 -5.01 11.23 0.58
N GLN A 44 -5.81 12.27 0.85
CA GLN A 44 -5.74 13.54 0.12
C GLN A 44 -4.38 14.19 0.30
N LYS A 45 -3.89 14.28 1.55
CA LYS A 45 -2.60 14.86 1.89
C LYS A 45 -1.45 14.11 1.23
N LEU A 46 -1.42 12.78 1.35
CA LEU A 46 -0.48 11.91 0.64
C LEU A 46 -0.53 12.11 -0.89
N SER A 47 -1.73 12.35 -1.44
CA SER A 47 -1.91 12.62 -2.88
C SER A 47 -1.43 14.00 -3.32
N THR A 48 -1.39 14.99 -2.42
CA THR A 48 -0.96 16.36 -2.71
C THR A 48 0.50 16.62 -2.33
N ASP A 49 1.08 15.81 -1.46
CA ASP A 49 2.42 16.01 -0.94
C ASP A 49 3.49 15.61 -1.98
N PRO A 50 4.54 16.44 -2.17
CA PRO A 50 5.64 16.15 -3.08
C PRO A 50 6.59 15.06 -2.55
N SER A 51 6.50 14.72 -1.26
CA SER A 51 7.31 13.67 -0.62
C SER A 51 6.41 12.72 0.18
N PRO A 52 5.66 11.83 -0.50
CA PRO A 52 4.66 10.99 0.14
C PRO A 52 5.26 9.97 1.12
N ARG A 53 6.54 9.61 0.99
CA ARG A 53 7.25 8.69 1.91
C ARG A 53 7.45 9.31 3.30
N SER A 54 8.04 10.49 3.38
CA SER A 54 8.34 11.14 4.67
C SER A 54 7.06 11.51 5.42
N PHE A 55 6.04 12.02 4.71
CA PHE A 55 4.73 12.30 5.32
C PHE A 55 4.09 11.02 5.87
N TRP A 56 4.17 9.91 5.13
CA TRP A 56 3.66 8.62 5.61
C TRP A 56 4.42 8.09 6.84
N GLU A 57 5.75 8.23 6.91
CA GLU A 57 6.51 7.80 8.09
C GLU A 57 6.09 8.57 9.35
N ASP A 58 5.96 9.89 9.24
CA ASP A 58 5.69 10.79 10.36
C ASP A 58 4.19 10.82 10.77
N ASN A 59 3.27 10.84 9.81
CA ASN A 59 1.83 11.02 10.09
C ASN A 59 1.03 9.71 10.06
N ILE A 60 1.55 8.66 9.43
CA ILE A 60 0.83 7.38 9.26
C ILE A 60 1.50 6.28 10.08
N SER A 61 2.82 6.24 10.14
CA SER A 61 3.56 5.17 10.83
C SER A 61 3.71 5.37 12.34
N GLU A 62 3.69 6.62 12.83
CA GLU A 62 3.67 6.97 14.26
C GLU A 62 2.25 7.04 14.85
N GLU A 63 1.27 7.60 14.13
CA GLU A 63 -0.07 7.88 14.67
C GLU A 63 -1.09 6.73 14.51
N TYR A 64 -0.95 5.90 13.47
CA TYR A 64 -1.96 4.88 13.18
C TYR A 64 -1.43 3.47 13.45
N SER A 65 -2.23 2.68 14.17
CA SER A 65 -1.91 1.27 14.43
C SER A 65 -1.78 0.51 13.11
N LYS A 66 -0.55 0.07 12.81
CA LYS A 66 -0.23 -0.83 11.70
C LYS A 66 -1.09 -2.08 11.87
N CYS A 67 -2.09 -2.24 11.02
CA CYS A 67 -2.87 -3.48 11.00
C CYS A 67 -2.22 -4.41 9.99
N THR A 68 -2.29 -5.72 10.24
CA THR A 68 -1.85 -6.69 9.23
C THR A 68 -2.60 -6.37 7.93
N PRO A 69 -1.90 -6.18 6.80
CA PRO A 69 -2.57 -6.00 5.53
C PRO A 69 -3.58 -7.11 5.34
N LEU A 70 -4.86 -6.71 5.23
CA LEU A 70 -5.89 -7.58 4.70
C LEU A 70 -5.37 -7.97 3.32
N ASP A 71 -4.90 -9.19 3.24
CA ASP A 71 -4.16 -9.85 2.18
C ASP A 71 -4.79 -9.64 0.79
N ARG A 72 -4.73 -8.42 0.24
CA ARG A 72 -5.04 -8.13 -1.16
C ARG A 72 -3.90 -8.57 -2.07
N ASN A 73 -2.75 -8.89 -1.47
CA ASN A 73 -1.61 -9.51 -2.12
C ASN A 73 -1.48 -11.00 -1.75
N LYS A 74 -2.60 -11.74 -1.72
CA LYS A 74 -2.57 -13.13 -2.19
C LYS A 74 -2.38 -13.15 -3.70
N SER A 75 -1.26 -12.58 -4.15
CA SER A 75 -0.69 -12.92 -5.45
C SER A 75 -0.35 -14.40 -5.38
N LYS A 76 -1.31 -15.21 -5.80
CA LYS A 76 -1.06 -16.54 -6.35
C LYS A 76 0.18 -16.47 -7.26
N GLY A 77 1.14 -17.35 -7.02
CA GLY A 77 2.01 -17.87 -8.08
C GLY A 77 3.35 -17.18 -8.27
N SER A 78 4.33 -17.43 -7.39
CA SER A 78 5.75 -17.26 -7.77
C SER A 78 6.68 -18.38 -7.30
N SER A 79 6.17 -19.40 -6.60
CA SER A 79 6.95 -20.58 -6.23
C SER A 79 6.51 -21.88 -6.93
N GLN A 80 5.30 -21.95 -7.48
CA GLN A 80 4.84 -23.11 -8.26
C GLN A 80 5.16 -23.01 -9.76
N GLN A 81 5.05 -21.81 -10.35
CA GLN A 81 5.27 -21.63 -11.80
C GLN A 81 6.74 -21.78 -12.22
N LEU A 82 7.70 -21.61 -11.28
CA LEU A 82 9.12 -21.85 -11.53
C LEU A 82 9.48 -23.35 -11.49
N ARG A 83 8.67 -24.21 -10.87
CA ARG A 83 8.96 -25.65 -10.78
C ARG A 83 8.38 -26.45 -11.95
N GLU A 84 7.43 -25.87 -12.67
CA GLU A 84 6.80 -26.46 -13.86
C GLU A 84 7.59 -26.17 -15.16
N LEU A 85 8.51 -25.20 -15.14
CA LEU A 85 9.36 -24.85 -16.29
C LEU A 85 10.75 -25.53 -16.29
N PHE A 86 11.14 -26.17 -15.18
CA PHE A 86 12.44 -26.83 -15.01
C PHE A 86 12.29 -28.30 -14.56
N GLY A 87 11.15 -28.93 -14.88
CA GLY A 87 10.78 -30.26 -14.40
C GLY A 87 10.28 -31.20 -15.49
N ASP A 88 11.13 -31.49 -16.48
CA ASP A 88 11.44 -32.81 -17.07
C ASP A 88 12.73 -32.66 -17.91
#